data_AF-A0A3S2X8B2-F1
#
_entry.id   AF-A0A3S2X8B2-F1
#
_cell.length_a   1.000
_cell.length_b   1.000
_cell.length_c   1.000
_cell.angle_alpha   90.00
_cell.angle_beta   90.00
_cell.angle_gamma   90.00
#
_symmetry.space_group_name_H-M   'P 1'
#
loop_
_entity.id
_entity.type
_entity.pdbx_description
1 polymer ?
#
loop_
_entity_poly.entity_id
_entity_poly.type
_entity_poly.pdbx_seq_one_letter_code
_entity_poly.pdbx_strand_id
1 'polypeptide(L)'
;MSLSNESVYHYIMEKAPIITEKWFVIKNGEEGSIYSKDSTDAVNNLLRSQHAFTIETVISSFLDDETIFSANLSKWANEIAKSRVKLGVPVHQVLHALSLTRQTIWEMITIFIEEIGDVPQATILHWSSVFHLTFDKLNNEFTEMYHEYNLKKIQAQQETINELSNPIIPIINHIGVLPIIGAIDTTRGNLILENVPAGCKEREIRHLLIDLSGVSSIDTMVLQRLLSLVKILKYTGMEASISGLRPDIAQVINNLGISLENVPTYSTLKQALSKLGLSVSS
;
A
#
# COMPACT_ATOMS: atom_id res chain seq x y z
N MET A 1 16.38 -23.79 -40.02
CA MET A 1 16.52 -23.63 -38.56
C MET A 1 16.58 -25.00 -37.90
N SER A 2 17.24 -25.16 -36.76
CA SER A 2 17.22 -26.41 -35.99
C SER A 2 15.86 -26.61 -35.28
N LEU A 3 15.46 -27.86 -35.08
CA LEU A 3 14.26 -28.24 -34.31
C LEU A 3 14.58 -28.34 -32.80
N SER A 4 15.24 -27.34 -32.22
CA SER A 4 15.62 -27.30 -30.80
C SER A 4 14.72 -26.34 -30.01
N ASN A 5 14.65 -26.50 -28.69
CA ASN A 5 13.93 -25.52 -27.86
C ASN A 5 14.60 -24.13 -27.96
N GLU A 6 15.93 -24.10 -28.02
CA GLU A 6 16.70 -22.85 -28.19
C GLU A 6 16.37 -22.09 -29.48
N SER A 7 15.97 -22.77 -30.56
CA SER A 7 15.59 -22.07 -31.79
C SER A 7 14.29 -21.29 -31.62
N VAL A 8 13.34 -21.82 -30.84
CA VAL A 8 12.14 -21.08 -30.41
C VAL A 8 12.54 -19.88 -29.56
N TYR A 9 13.44 -20.06 -28.59
CA TYR A 9 13.95 -18.97 -27.75
C TYR A 9 14.51 -17.81 -28.59
N HIS A 10 15.47 -18.10 -29.47
CA HIS A 10 16.12 -17.07 -30.27
C HIS A 10 15.14 -16.38 -31.23
N TYR A 11 14.25 -17.15 -31.87
CA TYR A 11 13.25 -16.58 -32.77
C TYR A 11 12.30 -15.63 -32.04
N ILE A 12 11.75 -16.05 -30.89
CA ILE A 12 10.81 -15.21 -30.12
C ILE A 12 11.51 -13.98 -29.54
N MET A 13 12.76 -14.10 -29.09
CA MET A 13 13.55 -12.95 -28.64
C MET A 13 13.80 -11.94 -29.76
N GLU A 14 14.12 -12.41 -30.97
CA GLU A 14 14.24 -11.54 -32.15
C GLU A 14 12.93 -10.82 -32.47
N LYS A 15 11.79 -11.52 -32.36
CA LYS A 15 10.45 -10.97 -32.65
C LYS A 15 9.79 -10.27 -31.46
N ALA A 16 10.43 -10.17 -30.30
CA ALA A 16 9.85 -9.59 -29.09
C ALA A 16 9.29 -8.16 -29.27
N PRO A 17 9.92 -7.25 -30.05
CA PRO A 17 9.33 -5.95 -30.35
C PRO A 17 8.00 -6.06 -31.11
N ILE A 18 7.91 -6.98 -32.08
CA ILE A 18 6.70 -7.19 -32.89
C ILE A 18 5.58 -7.78 -32.03
N ILE A 19 5.90 -8.75 -31.16
CA ILE A 19 4.94 -9.33 -30.21
C ILE A 19 4.39 -8.22 -29.29
N THR A 20 5.26 -7.33 -28.82
CA THR A 20 4.85 -6.20 -27.97
C THR A 20 3.91 -5.26 -28.70
N GLU A 21 4.20 -4.87 -29.94
CA GLU A 21 3.28 -4.01 -30.70
C GLU A 21 1.93 -4.68 -30.97
N LYS A 22 1.92 -5.99 -31.31
CA LYS A 22 0.68 -6.75 -31.45
C LYS A 22 -0.14 -6.74 -30.16
N TRP A 23 0.50 -6.97 -29.01
CA TRP A 23 -0.14 -6.92 -27.71
C TRP A 23 -0.75 -5.54 -27.43
N PHE A 24 -0.05 -4.45 -27.77
CA PHE A 24 -0.55 -3.08 -27.61
C PHE A 24 -1.76 -2.76 -28.51
N VAL A 25 -1.88 -3.40 -29.67
CA VAL A 25 -3.06 -3.25 -30.55
C VAL A 25 -4.30 -3.92 -29.94
N ILE A 26 -4.12 -5.10 -29.33
CA ILE A 26 -5.23 -5.90 -28.80
C ILE A 26 -5.57 -5.60 -27.33
N LYS A 27 -4.70 -4.88 -26.59
CA LYS A 27 -5.00 -4.49 -25.21
C LYS A 27 -6.31 -3.69 -25.15
N ASN A 28 -7.16 -4.09 -24.22
CA ASN A 28 -8.54 -3.60 -24.11
C ASN A 28 -8.94 -3.42 -22.63
N GLY A 29 -8.03 -2.87 -21.82
CA GLY A 29 -8.35 -2.51 -20.45
C GLY A 29 -9.46 -1.47 -20.35
N GLU A 30 -10.16 -1.47 -19.22
CA GLU A 30 -11.22 -0.51 -18.88
C GLU A 30 -10.70 0.93 -18.87
N GLU A 31 -11.58 1.92 -19.06
CA GLU A 31 -11.22 3.34 -19.00
C GLU A 31 -10.54 3.69 -17.66
N GLY A 32 -9.44 4.45 -17.73
CA GLY A 32 -8.61 4.78 -16.56
C GLY A 32 -7.66 3.66 -16.08
N SER A 33 -7.72 2.44 -16.65
CA SER A 33 -6.72 1.40 -16.42
C SER A 33 -5.40 1.74 -17.11
N ILE A 34 -4.27 1.28 -16.55
CA ILE A 34 -3.00 1.33 -17.28
C ILE A 34 -3.02 0.53 -18.59
N TYR A 35 -3.94 -0.44 -18.70
CA TYR A 35 -4.12 -1.29 -19.87
C TYR A 35 -5.14 -0.74 -20.88
N SER A 36 -5.74 0.43 -20.62
CA SER A 36 -6.69 1.09 -21.51
C SER A 36 -6.01 1.62 -22.78
N LYS A 37 -6.75 1.87 -23.86
CA LYS A 37 -6.15 2.37 -25.12
C LYS A 37 -5.66 3.82 -25.03
N ASP A 38 -6.22 4.59 -24.11
CA ASP A 38 -5.96 6.01 -23.83
C ASP A 38 -4.91 6.25 -22.73
N SER A 39 -4.17 5.22 -22.32
CA SER A 39 -3.09 5.33 -21.34
C SER A 39 -1.98 6.30 -21.80
N THR A 40 -1.39 7.03 -20.85
CA THR A 40 -0.35 8.04 -21.12
C THR A 40 0.94 7.45 -21.71
N ASP A 41 1.73 8.28 -22.39
CA ASP A 41 3.03 7.86 -22.96
C ASP A 41 3.99 7.29 -21.91
N ALA A 42 4.02 7.87 -20.71
CA ALA A 42 4.83 7.37 -19.60
C ALA A 42 4.42 5.96 -19.18
N VAL A 43 3.10 5.69 -19.11
CA VAL A 43 2.56 4.36 -18.82
C VAL A 43 2.83 3.40 -19.97
N ASN A 44 2.67 3.83 -21.22
CA ASN A 44 2.95 3.02 -22.39
C ASN A 44 4.43 2.59 -22.44
N ASN A 45 5.37 3.50 -22.18
CA ASN A 45 6.79 3.20 -22.15
C ASN A 45 7.14 2.20 -21.03
N LEU A 46 6.56 2.38 -19.84
CA LEU A 46 6.70 1.42 -18.74
C LEU A 46 6.19 0.03 -19.15
N LEU A 47 4.99 -0.03 -19.73
CA LEU A 47 4.37 -1.28 -20.16
C LEU A 47 5.17 -1.96 -21.26
N ARG A 48 5.77 -1.23 -22.21
CA ARG A 48 6.65 -1.81 -23.23
C ARG A 48 7.87 -2.49 -22.62
N SER A 49 8.56 -1.81 -21.71
CA SER A 49 9.71 -2.37 -21.01
C SER A 49 9.33 -3.64 -20.22
N GLN A 50 8.22 -3.60 -19.50
CA GLN A 50 7.75 -4.72 -18.69
C GLN A 50 7.18 -5.87 -19.52
N HIS A 51 6.58 -5.58 -20.68
CA HIS A 51 6.11 -6.60 -21.59
C HIS A 51 7.29 -7.33 -22.25
N ALA A 52 8.33 -6.60 -22.66
CA ALA A 52 9.57 -7.20 -23.14
C ALA A 52 10.19 -8.14 -22.09
N PHE A 53 10.25 -7.71 -20.82
CA PHE A 53 10.72 -8.54 -19.73
C PHE A 53 9.83 -9.78 -19.48
N THR A 54 8.51 -9.64 -19.68
CA THR A 54 7.58 -10.79 -19.63
C THR A 54 7.89 -11.80 -20.73
N ILE A 55 8.11 -11.35 -21.97
CA ILE A 55 8.46 -12.22 -23.09
C ILE A 55 9.78 -12.95 -22.79
N GLU A 56 10.82 -12.23 -22.37
CA GLU A 56 12.12 -12.79 -22.02
C GLU A 56 12.00 -13.85 -20.91
N THR A 57 11.24 -13.54 -19.86
CA THR A 57 11.02 -14.46 -18.75
C THR A 57 10.32 -15.73 -19.21
N VAL A 58 9.21 -15.61 -19.95
CA VAL A 58 8.47 -16.76 -20.46
C VAL A 58 9.36 -17.61 -21.36
N ILE A 59 10.02 -16.99 -22.34
CA ILE A 59 10.72 -17.77 -23.36
C ILE A 59 12.03 -18.37 -22.84
N SER A 60 12.61 -17.84 -21.77
CA SER A 60 13.76 -18.46 -21.11
C SER A 60 13.51 -19.89 -20.60
N SER A 61 12.26 -20.35 -20.50
CA SER A 61 11.94 -21.76 -20.20
C SER A 61 12.24 -22.73 -21.34
N PHE A 62 12.54 -22.22 -22.54
CA PHE A 62 12.99 -23.00 -23.69
C PHE A 62 14.51 -23.16 -23.75
N LEU A 63 15.25 -22.55 -22.81
CA LEU A 63 16.69 -22.79 -22.66
C LEU A 63 16.93 -24.09 -21.88
N ASP A 64 18.06 -24.75 -22.17
CA ASP A 64 18.41 -26.02 -21.50
C ASP A 64 18.70 -25.84 -19.99
N ASP A 65 19.14 -24.65 -19.59
CA ASP A 65 19.41 -24.32 -18.18
C ASP A 65 18.15 -23.78 -17.47
N GLU A 66 17.46 -24.67 -16.75
CA GLU A 66 16.25 -24.34 -15.97
C GLU A 66 16.49 -23.29 -14.87
N THR A 67 17.74 -23.04 -14.47
CA THR A 67 18.06 -22.03 -13.45
C THR A 67 17.85 -20.61 -13.98
N ILE A 68 18.00 -20.41 -15.30
CA ILE A 68 17.77 -19.12 -15.96
C ILE A 68 16.31 -18.72 -15.84
N PHE A 69 15.40 -19.64 -16.21
CA PHE A 69 13.96 -19.40 -16.09
C PHE A 69 13.56 -19.11 -14.64
N SER A 70 14.03 -19.94 -13.69
CA SER A 70 13.69 -19.78 -12.28
C SER A 70 14.16 -18.42 -11.71
N ALA A 71 15.37 -17.99 -12.07
CA ALA A 71 15.90 -16.69 -11.68
C ALA A 71 15.14 -15.52 -12.31
N ASN A 72 14.79 -15.63 -13.59
CA ASN A 72 13.99 -14.63 -14.29
C ASN A 72 12.58 -14.52 -13.73
N LEU A 73 11.93 -15.66 -13.48
CA LEU A 73 10.58 -15.75 -12.93
C LEU A 73 10.47 -15.00 -11.59
N SER A 74 11.39 -15.26 -10.66
CA SER A 74 11.39 -14.59 -9.34
C SER A 74 11.60 -13.07 -9.46
N LYS A 75 12.56 -12.64 -10.29
CA LYS A 75 12.82 -11.21 -10.54
C LYS A 75 11.61 -10.52 -11.19
N TRP A 76 11.05 -11.16 -12.21
CA TRP A 76 9.89 -10.68 -12.95
C TRP A 76 8.66 -10.57 -12.05
N ALA A 77 8.35 -11.61 -11.28
CA ALA A 77 7.19 -11.60 -10.39
C ALA A 77 7.31 -10.46 -9.38
N ASN A 78 8.49 -10.29 -8.76
CA ASN A 78 8.75 -9.20 -7.84
C ASN A 78 8.58 -7.81 -8.49
N GLU A 79 9.16 -7.59 -9.68
CA GLU A 79 9.08 -6.29 -10.36
C GLU A 79 7.66 -5.94 -10.81
N ILE A 80 6.99 -6.88 -11.49
CA ILE A 80 5.65 -6.65 -12.03
C ILE A 80 4.64 -6.53 -10.88
N ALA A 81 4.66 -7.42 -9.89
CA ALA A 81 3.76 -7.33 -8.73
C ALA A 81 3.92 -5.99 -7.99
N LYS A 82 5.15 -5.60 -7.67
CA LYS A 82 5.43 -4.32 -7.00
C LYS A 82 4.93 -3.13 -7.82
N SER A 83 5.15 -3.14 -9.12
CA SER A 83 4.68 -2.10 -10.04
C SER A 83 3.15 -2.01 -10.04
N ARG A 84 2.44 -3.14 -10.17
CA ARG A 84 0.97 -3.18 -10.24
C ARG A 84 0.30 -2.82 -8.91
N VAL A 85 0.82 -3.26 -7.78
CA VAL A 85 0.31 -2.88 -6.44
C VAL A 85 0.50 -1.39 -6.18
N LYS A 86 1.66 -0.83 -6.56
CA LYS A 86 1.93 0.61 -6.45
C LYS A 86 0.97 1.44 -7.30
N LEU A 87 0.67 0.99 -8.51
CA LEU A 87 -0.26 1.64 -9.44
C LEU A 87 -1.75 1.37 -9.11
N GLY A 88 -2.05 0.53 -8.12
CA GLY A 88 -3.42 0.22 -7.71
C GLY A 88 -4.20 -0.62 -8.73
N VAL A 89 -3.50 -1.37 -9.60
CA VAL A 89 -4.13 -2.16 -10.66
C VAL A 89 -4.78 -3.41 -10.07
N PRO A 90 -6.07 -3.68 -10.33
CA PRO A 90 -6.71 -4.93 -9.90
C PRO A 90 -6.07 -6.18 -10.51
N VAL A 91 -5.93 -7.24 -9.72
CA VAL A 91 -5.26 -8.49 -10.15
C VAL A 91 -5.86 -9.07 -11.43
N HIS A 92 -7.19 -9.05 -11.57
CA HIS A 92 -7.86 -9.63 -12.74
C HIS A 92 -7.49 -8.90 -14.04
N GLN A 93 -7.21 -7.60 -14.00
CA GLN A 93 -6.74 -6.85 -15.18
C GLN A 93 -5.32 -7.27 -15.57
N VAL A 94 -4.47 -7.59 -14.59
CA VAL A 94 -3.12 -8.10 -14.86
C VAL A 94 -3.19 -9.51 -15.45
N LEU A 95 -4.02 -10.39 -14.89
CA LEU A 95 -4.22 -11.74 -15.44
C LEU A 95 -4.80 -11.72 -16.86
N HIS A 96 -5.71 -10.79 -17.14
CA HIS A 96 -6.21 -10.56 -18.50
C HIS A 96 -5.10 -10.09 -19.45
N ALA A 97 -4.29 -9.11 -19.03
CA ALA A 97 -3.12 -8.67 -19.79
C ALA A 97 -2.13 -9.81 -20.08
N LEU A 98 -1.87 -10.70 -19.11
CA LEU A 98 -1.03 -11.88 -19.28
C LEU A 98 -1.67 -12.93 -20.21
N SER A 99 -2.99 -13.06 -20.22
CA SER A 99 -3.72 -13.91 -21.17
C SER A 99 -3.51 -13.43 -22.61
N LEU A 100 -3.59 -12.11 -22.85
CA LEU A 100 -3.27 -11.52 -24.15
C LEU A 100 -1.80 -11.73 -24.52
N THR A 101 -0.88 -11.62 -23.56
CA THR A 101 0.55 -11.93 -23.79
C THR A 101 0.73 -13.40 -24.21
N ARG A 102 0.07 -14.34 -23.50
CA ARG A 102 0.06 -15.77 -23.84
C ARG A 102 -0.42 -16.00 -25.27
N GLN A 103 -1.50 -15.35 -25.68
CA GLN A 103 -2.00 -15.44 -27.05
C GLN A 103 -0.95 -14.94 -28.07
N THR A 104 -0.41 -13.74 -27.88
CA THR A 104 0.52 -13.14 -28.85
C THR A 104 1.84 -13.88 -28.99
N ILE A 105 2.38 -14.45 -27.91
CA ILE A 105 3.59 -15.29 -27.99
C ILE A 105 3.25 -16.61 -28.69
N TRP A 106 2.12 -17.25 -28.39
CA TRP A 106 1.73 -18.51 -29.02
C TRP A 106 1.48 -18.36 -30.53
N GLU A 107 0.84 -17.26 -30.95
CA GLU A 107 0.71 -16.91 -32.37
C GLU A 107 2.08 -16.81 -33.05
N MET A 108 3.07 -16.22 -32.38
CA MET A 108 4.42 -16.11 -32.93
C MET A 108 5.14 -17.46 -33.00
N ILE A 109 4.95 -18.34 -32.01
CA ILE A 109 5.45 -19.73 -32.06
C ILE A 109 4.79 -20.50 -33.21
N THR A 110 3.51 -20.25 -33.48
CA THR A 110 2.81 -20.89 -34.62
C THR A 110 3.41 -20.44 -35.94
N ILE A 111 3.67 -19.13 -36.10
CA ILE A 111 4.36 -18.60 -37.29
C ILE A 111 5.75 -19.23 -37.45
N PHE A 112 6.50 -19.39 -36.36
CA PHE A 112 7.80 -20.06 -36.39
C PHE A 112 7.71 -21.51 -36.90
N ILE A 113 6.71 -22.27 -36.43
CA ILE A 113 6.46 -23.65 -36.87
C ILE A 113 6.16 -23.69 -38.37
N GLU A 114 5.34 -22.76 -38.87
CA GLU A 114 5.00 -22.63 -40.28
C GLU A 114 6.22 -22.27 -41.15
N GLU A 115 7.09 -21.38 -40.67
CA GLU A 115 8.30 -20.95 -41.38
C GLU A 115 9.36 -22.05 -41.50
N ILE A 116 9.48 -22.92 -40.49
CA ILE A 116 10.43 -24.05 -40.55
C ILE A 116 9.96 -25.11 -41.55
N GLY A 117 8.65 -25.41 -41.55
CA GLY A 117 8.09 -26.53 -42.30
C GLY A 117 8.49 -27.91 -41.73
N ASP A 118 7.73 -28.95 -42.05
CA ASP A 118 8.04 -30.35 -41.70
C ASP A 118 8.43 -30.60 -40.23
N VAL A 119 7.81 -29.89 -39.28
CA VAL A 119 8.04 -30.08 -37.83
C VAL A 119 7.25 -31.32 -37.35
N PRO A 120 7.89 -32.30 -36.69
CA PRO A 120 7.18 -33.46 -36.15
C PRO A 120 6.12 -33.04 -35.13
N GLN A 121 4.94 -33.68 -35.18
CA GLN A 121 3.85 -33.39 -34.24
C GLN A 121 4.27 -33.51 -32.77
N ALA A 122 5.13 -34.48 -32.45
CA ALA A 122 5.67 -34.66 -31.10
C ALA A 122 6.46 -33.43 -30.61
N THR A 123 7.21 -32.77 -31.49
CA THR A 123 7.95 -31.54 -31.17
C THR A 123 7.01 -30.37 -30.91
N ILE A 124 5.96 -30.22 -31.72
CA ILE A 124 4.93 -29.19 -31.53
C ILE A 124 4.23 -29.37 -30.18
N LEU A 125 3.85 -30.61 -29.85
CA LEU A 125 3.22 -30.93 -28.56
C LEU A 125 4.16 -30.68 -27.38
N HIS A 126 5.45 -30.97 -27.54
CA HIS A 126 6.47 -30.65 -26.53
C HIS A 126 6.56 -29.14 -26.28
N TRP A 127 6.71 -28.34 -27.34
CA TRP A 127 6.75 -26.87 -27.21
C TRP A 127 5.47 -26.29 -26.62
N SER A 128 4.31 -26.80 -27.02
CA SER A 128 3.02 -26.42 -26.42
C SER A 128 2.99 -26.71 -24.91
N SER A 129 3.44 -27.91 -24.51
CA SER A 129 3.50 -28.31 -23.10
C SER A 129 4.43 -27.39 -22.30
N VAL A 130 5.66 -27.16 -22.77
CA VAL A 130 6.63 -26.24 -22.14
C VAL A 130 6.01 -24.85 -21.98
N PHE A 131 5.42 -24.32 -23.04
CA PHE A 131 4.82 -22.99 -23.06
C PHE A 131 3.66 -22.83 -22.07
N HIS A 132 2.70 -23.76 -22.07
CA HIS A 132 1.54 -23.67 -21.19
C HIS A 132 1.91 -23.85 -19.71
N LEU A 133 2.75 -24.84 -19.39
CA LEU A 133 3.26 -25.04 -18.03
C LEU A 133 4.06 -23.84 -17.53
N THR A 134 4.82 -23.18 -18.41
CA THR A 134 5.55 -21.96 -18.09
C THR A 134 4.62 -20.85 -17.65
N PHE A 135 3.54 -20.61 -18.40
CA PHE A 135 2.58 -19.58 -18.04
C PHE A 135 1.79 -19.90 -16.77
N ASP A 136 1.57 -21.17 -16.46
CA ASP A 136 0.92 -21.56 -15.21
C ASP A 136 1.84 -21.28 -14.01
N LYS A 137 3.15 -21.60 -14.11
CA LYS A 137 4.17 -21.19 -13.13
C LYS A 137 4.23 -19.66 -12.98
N LEU A 138 4.25 -18.94 -14.10
CA LEU A 138 4.28 -17.49 -14.16
C LEU A 138 3.08 -16.85 -13.42
N ASN A 139 1.88 -17.33 -13.69
CA ASN A 139 0.65 -16.83 -13.07
C ASN A 139 0.62 -17.12 -11.56
N ASN A 140 1.04 -18.31 -11.13
CA ASN A 140 1.07 -18.67 -9.71
C ASN A 140 2.06 -17.80 -8.94
N GLU A 141 3.31 -17.69 -9.41
CA GLU A 141 4.34 -16.86 -8.77
C GLU A 141 3.91 -15.38 -8.72
N PHE A 142 3.37 -14.85 -9.82
CA PHE A 142 2.86 -13.47 -9.85
C PHE A 142 1.75 -13.27 -8.82
N THR A 143 0.79 -14.18 -8.74
CA THR A 143 -0.39 -14.03 -7.89
C THR A 143 0.01 -14.07 -6.42
N GLU A 144 0.92 -14.98 -6.04
CA GLU A 144 1.46 -15.06 -4.68
C GLU A 144 2.21 -13.77 -4.31
N MET A 145 3.15 -13.33 -5.15
CA MET A 145 3.91 -12.10 -4.93
C MET A 145 3.02 -10.85 -4.89
N TYR A 146 2.03 -10.75 -5.76
CA TYR A 146 1.05 -9.66 -5.79
C TYR A 146 0.18 -9.65 -4.52
N HIS A 147 -0.21 -10.83 -4.04
CA HIS A 147 -0.94 -10.96 -2.78
C HIS A 147 -0.10 -10.47 -1.60
N GLU A 148 1.17 -10.89 -1.50
CA GLU A 148 2.07 -10.43 -0.44
C GLU A 148 2.27 -8.91 -0.44
N TYR A 149 2.52 -8.31 -1.61
CA TYR A 149 2.69 -6.86 -1.73
C TYR A 149 1.41 -6.11 -1.34
N ASN A 150 0.23 -6.64 -1.69
CA ASN A 150 -1.02 -6.04 -1.26
C ASN A 150 -1.26 -6.18 0.24
N LEU A 151 -0.97 -7.33 0.85
CA LEU A 151 -1.06 -7.50 2.29
C LEU A 151 -0.16 -6.51 3.01
N LYS A 152 1.10 -6.35 2.58
CA LYS A 152 2.03 -5.35 3.11
C LYS A 152 1.49 -3.93 2.98
N LYS A 153 0.89 -3.59 1.84
CA LYS A 153 0.25 -2.28 1.62
C LYS A 153 -0.93 -2.06 2.56
N ILE A 154 -1.81 -3.04 2.71
CA ILE A 154 -2.99 -2.98 3.60
C ILE A 154 -2.53 -2.87 5.06
N GLN A 155 -1.54 -3.65 5.48
CA GLN A 155 -0.96 -3.58 6.82
C GLN A 155 -0.38 -2.20 7.11
N ALA A 156 0.45 -1.65 6.22
CA ALA A 156 0.99 -0.30 6.39
C ALA A 156 -0.10 0.78 6.44
N GLN A 157 -1.17 0.63 5.64
CA GLN A 157 -2.34 1.50 5.69
C GLN A 157 -3.08 1.37 7.02
N GLN A 158 -3.25 0.14 7.55
CA GLN A 158 -3.89 -0.11 8.84
C GLN A 158 -3.05 0.41 10.02
N GLU A 159 -1.74 0.27 9.97
CA GLU A 159 -0.82 0.85 10.95
C GLU A 159 -0.93 2.37 10.96
N THR A 160 -0.96 3.00 9.78
CA THR A 160 -1.20 4.44 9.66
C THR A 160 -2.55 4.84 10.26
N ILE A 161 -3.62 4.06 10.01
CA ILE A 161 -4.93 4.28 10.63
C ILE A 161 -4.85 4.13 12.15
N ASN A 162 -4.13 3.13 12.67
CA ASN A 162 -3.99 2.89 14.10
C ASN A 162 -3.18 3.99 14.81
N GLU A 163 -2.09 4.47 14.21
CA GLU A 163 -1.33 5.63 14.68
C GLU A 163 -2.19 6.89 14.72
N LEU A 164 -3.08 7.06 13.74
CA LEU A 164 -4.09 8.12 13.74
C LEU A 164 -5.21 7.89 14.78
N SER A 165 -5.44 6.64 15.21
CA SER A 165 -6.60 6.23 16.01
C SER A 165 -6.35 6.15 17.52
N ASN A 166 -5.12 5.95 18.01
CA ASN A 166 -4.83 5.89 19.45
C ASN A 166 -3.53 6.63 19.81
N PRO A 167 -3.55 7.97 19.94
CA PRO A 167 -2.34 8.78 19.99
C PRO A 167 -1.68 8.84 21.38
N ILE A 168 -1.96 7.89 22.27
CA ILE A 168 -1.53 7.98 23.67
C ILE A 168 -0.08 7.50 23.81
N ILE A 169 0.79 8.39 24.25
CA ILE A 169 2.20 8.13 24.52
C ILE A 169 2.40 7.97 26.05
N PRO A 170 2.66 6.77 26.57
CA PRO A 170 3.01 6.58 27.99
C PRO A 170 4.34 7.27 28.30
N ILE A 171 4.40 8.04 29.38
CA ILE A 171 5.62 8.74 29.82
C ILE A 171 6.26 7.99 30.98
N ILE A 172 5.46 7.66 31.99
CA ILE A 172 5.82 6.82 33.13
C ILE A 172 4.60 6.00 33.54
N ASN A 173 4.75 5.11 34.53
CA ASN A 173 3.65 4.31 35.06
C ASN A 173 2.42 5.18 35.34
N HIS A 174 1.31 4.82 34.72
CA HIS A 174 0.00 5.47 34.86
C HIS A 174 -0.11 6.91 34.34
N ILE A 175 0.90 7.48 33.68
CA ILE A 175 0.83 8.82 33.07
C ILE A 175 1.07 8.72 31.57
N GLY A 176 0.12 9.24 30.79
CA GLY A 176 0.21 9.29 29.33
C GLY A 176 0.00 10.70 28.80
N VAL A 177 0.49 10.95 27.59
CA VAL A 177 0.29 12.19 26.84
C VAL A 177 -0.53 11.89 25.59
N LEU A 178 -1.53 12.71 25.31
CA LEU A 178 -2.28 12.74 24.06
C LEU A 178 -1.87 14.01 23.30
N PRO A 179 -0.85 13.98 22.44
CA PRO A 179 -0.49 15.12 21.62
C PRO A 179 -1.49 15.28 20.49
N ILE A 180 -1.98 16.51 20.31
CA ILE A 180 -2.84 16.86 19.18
C ILE A 180 -2.09 17.80 18.24
N ILE A 181 -1.85 17.33 17.01
CA ILE A 181 -1.00 18.01 16.02
C ILE A 181 -1.81 18.31 14.76
N GLY A 182 -1.64 19.52 14.23
CA GLY A 182 -2.24 19.98 12.98
C GLY A 182 -3.68 20.46 13.15
N ALA A 183 -4.42 20.55 12.05
CA ALA A 183 -5.84 20.84 12.08
C ALA A 183 -6.60 19.61 12.60
N ILE A 184 -7.66 19.87 13.38
CA ILE A 184 -8.56 18.81 13.86
C ILE A 184 -9.94 19.11 13.32
N ASP A 185 -10.49 18.15 12.58
CA ASP A 185 -11.87 18.19 12.09
C ASP A 185 -12.79 17.32 12.97
N THR A 186 -14.08 17.34 12.67
CA THR A 186 -15.08 16.55 13.39
C THR A 186 -14.79 15.05 13.37
N THR A 187 -14.33 14.51 12.23
CA THR A 187 -14.03 13.09 12.06
C THR A 187 -12.96 12.65 13.04
N ARG A 188 -11.86 13.40 13.12
CA ARG A 188 -10.76 13.13 14.06
C ARG A 188 -11.19 13.33 15.51
N GLY A 189 -12.01 14.34 15.79
CA GLY A 189 -12.58 14.55 17.12
C GLY A 189 -13.44 13.38 17.62
N ASN A 190 -14.21 12.73 16.74
CA ASN A 190 -14.99 11.53 17.08
C ASN A 190 -14.08 10.34 17.37
N LEU A 191 -13.07 10.09 16.52
CA LEU A 191 -12.11 9.00 16.74
C LEU A 191 -11.37 9.14 18.06
N ILE A 192 -10.94 10.35 18.41
CA ILE A 192 -10.31 10.64 19.71
C ILE A 192 -11.27 10.32 20.86
N LEU A 193 -12.53 10.72 20.76
CA LEU A 193 -13.53 10.50 21.80
C LEU A 193 -13.82 9.00 22.03
N GLU A 194 -13.85 8.22 20.95
CA GLU A 194 -14.15 6.77 20.98
C GLU A 194 -12.95 5.95 21.44
N ASN A 195 -11.75 6.23 20.92
CA ASN A 195 -10.60 5.34 21.08
C ASN A 195 -9.73 5.65 22.30
N VAL A 196 -9.59 6.93 22.68
CA VAL A 196 -8.70 7.32 23.78
C VAL A 196 -9.07 6.67 25.11
N PRO A 197 -10.35 6.59 25.53
CA PRO A 197 -10.71 5.89 26.77
C PRO A 197 -10.29 4.42 26.78
N ALA A 198 -10.44 3.72 25.64
CA ALA A 198 -10.03 2.32 25.51
C ALA A 198 -8.50 2.19 25.56
N GLY A 199 -7.76 3.04 24.85
CA GLY A 199 -6.30 3.05 24.85
C GLY A 199 -5.69 3.37 26.21
N CYS A 200 -6.30 4.31 26.94
CA CYS A 200 -5.96 4.62 28.31
C CYS A 200 -6.08 3.40 29.22
N LYS A 201 -7.17 2.64 29.10
CA LYS A 201 -7.43 1.44 29.90
C LYS A 201 -6.43 0.32 29.58
N GLU A 202 -6.18 0.06 28.29
CA GLU A 202 -5.23 -0.96 27.84
C GLU A 202 -3.82 -0.71 28.37
N ARG A 203 -3.40 0.56 28.44
CA ARG A 203 -2.07 0.98 28.87
C ARG A 203 -1.99 1.34 30.36
N GLU A 204 -3.04 1.05 31.12
CA GLU A 204 -3.17 1.36 32.55
C GLU A 204 -2.89 2.83 32.90
N ILE A 205 -3.22 3.75 32.00
CA ILE A 205 -3.09 5.19 32.25
C ILE A 205 -4.13 5.60 33.29
N ARG A 206 -3.72 6.40 34.28
CA ARG A 206 -4.61 7.02 35.29
C ARG A 206 -4.65 8.53 35.15
N HIS A 207 -3.61 9.14 34.58
CA HIS A 207 -3.58 10.57 34.29
C HIS A 207 -3.20 10.79 32.82
N LEU A 208 -4.09 11.43 32.05
CA LEU A 208 -3.86 11.76 30.64
C LEU A 208 -3.62 13.27 30.46
N LEU A 209 -2.45 13.63 29.92
CA LEU A 209 -2.10 15.00 29.59
C LEU A 209 -2.39 15.27 28.11
N ILE A 210 -3.40 16.08 27.83
CA ILE A 210 -3.81 16.46 26.47
C ILE A 210 -2.99 17.69 26.05
N ASP A 211 -2.12 17.54 25.06
CA ASP A 211 -1.28 18.63 24.58
C ASP A 211 -1.82 19.24 23.28
N LEU A 212 -2.15 20.53 23.36
CA LEU A 212 -2.71 21.32 22.28
C LEU A 212 -1.66 22.23 21.62
N SER A 213 -0.39 22.13 22.02
CA SER A 213 0.70 22.98 21.52
C SER A 213 0.86 22.91 20.00
N GLY A 214 0.61 21.75 19.39
CA GLY A 214 0.74 21.49 17.96
C GLY A 214 -0.51 21.75 17.12
N VAL A 215 -1.62 22.22 17.71
CA VAL A 215 -2.88 22.43 16.99
C VAL A 215 -2.81 23.71 16.17
N SER A 216 -2.97 23.68 14.86
CA SER A 216 -2.94 24.93 14.06
C SER A 216 -4.27 25.69 14.11
N SER A 217 -5.38 24.96 14.08
CA SER A 217 -6.76 25.48 14.14
C SER A 217 -7.69 24.45 14.76
N ILE A 218 -8.65 24.89 15.57
CA ILE A 218 -9.64 24.02 16.20
C ILE A 218 -11.06 24.56 15.95
N ASP A 219 -11.94 23.69 15.47
CA ASP A 219 -13.37 23.98 15.34
C ASP A 219 -14.06 23.88 16.71
N THR A 220 -15.07 24.71 16.94
CA THR A 220 -15.96 24.65 18.11
C THR A 220 -16.51 23.25 18.39
N MET A 221 -16.92 22.50 17.37
CA MET A 221 -17.46 21.15 17.53
C MET A 221 -16.41 20.16 18.02
N VAL A 222 -15.17 20.29 17.57
CA VAL A 222 -14.04 19.48 18.05
C VAL A 222 -13.70 19.82 19.50
N LEU A 223 -13.69 21.10 19.84
CA LEU A 223 -13.45 21.55 21.21
C LEU A 223 -14.46 20.92 22.19
N GLN A 224 -15.74 20.88 21.83
CA GLN A 224 -16.77 20.18 22.61
C GLN A 224 -16.51 18.68 22.75
N ARG A 225 -15.98 18.02 21.72
CA ARG A 225 -15.58 16.59 21.77
C ARG A 225 -14.44 16.36 22.74
N LEU A 226 -13.37 17.18 22.70
CA LEU A 226 -12.24 17.07 23.63
C LEU A 226 -12.67 17.26 25.09
N LEU A 227 -13.60 18.18 25.34
CA LEU A 227 -14.15 18.39 26.68
C LEU A 227 -15.04 17.22 27.13
N SER A 228 -15.76 16.62 26.20
CA SER A 228 -16.51 15.39 26.46
C SER A 228 -15.59 14.22 26.80
N LEU A 229 -14.44 14.11 26.12
CA LEU A 229 -13.40 13.13 26.45
C LEU A 229 -12.92 13.31 27.89
N VAL A 230 -12.60 14.54 28.32
CA VAL A 230 -12.19 14.82 29.71
C VAL A 230 -13.25 14.35 30.72
N LYS A 231 -14.53 14.57 30.43
CA LYS A 231 -15.64 14.09 31.29
C LYS A 231 -15.72 12.57 31.33
N ILE A 232 -15.61 11.90 30.18
CA ILE A 232 -15.64 10.44 30.07
C ILE A 232 -14.50 9.82 30.88
N LEU A 233 -13.27 10.34 30.71
CA LEU A 233 -12.09 9.89 31.46
C LEU A 233 -12.33 10.01 32.97
N LYS A 234 -12.88 11.14 33.42
CA LYS A 234 -13.26 11.36 34.83
C LYS A 234 -14.27 10.33 35.33
N TYR A 235 -15.30 10.03 34.54
CA TYR A 235 -16.30 9.01 34.92
C TYR A 235 -15.72 7.59 34.96
N THR A 236 -14.64 7.32 34.22
CA THR A 236 -13.91 6.06 34.28
C THR A 236 -12.82 6.01 35.35
N GLY A 237 -12.74 7.02 36.24
CA GLY A 237 -11.77 7.05 37.34
C GLY A 237 -10.37 7.53 36.92
N MET A 238 -10.25 8.18 35.76
CA MET A 238 -9.01 8.76 35.28
C MET A 238 -9.03 10.28 35.42
N GLU A 239 -7.85 10.85 35.64
CA GLU A 239 -7.63 12.29 35.61
C GLU A 239 -7.18 12.75 34.22
N ALA A 240 -7.51 13.98 33.87
CA ALA A 240 -7.00 14.60 32.66
C ALA A 240 -6.58 16.05 32.94
N SER A 241 -5.52 16.48 32.25
CA SER A 241 -5.04 17.86 32.26
C SER A 241 -4.76 18.33 30.83
N ILE A 242 -4.74 19.64 30.63
CA ILE A 242 -4.50 20.26 29.32
C ILE A 242 -3.19 21.03 29.36
N SER A 243 -2.40 20.96 28.30
CA SER A 243 -1.22 21.80 28.09
C SER A 243 -1.22 22.44 26.70
N GLY A 244 -0.46 23.52 26.54
CA GLY A 244 -0.34 24.21 25.25
C GLY A 244 -1.61 24.94 24.80
N LEU A 245 -2.53 25.24 25.73
CA LEU A 245 -3.74 25.98 25.43
C LEU A 245 -3.40 27.45 25.11
N ARG A 246 -3.56 27.84 23.84
CA ARG A 246 -3.32 29.22 23.42
C ARG A 246 -4.47 30.17 23.82
N PRO A 247 -4.19 31.48 23.97
CA PRO A 247 -5.20 32.46 24.36
C PRO A 247 -6.43 32.55 23.44
N ASP A 248 -6.24 32.39 22.13
CA ASP A 248 -7.33 32.37 21.13
C ASP A 248 -8.32 31.23 21.39
N ILE A 249 -7.82 30.02 21.70
CA ILE A 249 -8.64 28.86 22.02
C ILE A 249 -9.34 29.05 23.38
N ALA A 250 -8.63 29.60 24.37
CA ALA A 250 -9.21 29.87 25.69
C ALA A 250 -10.38 30.88 25.62
N GLN A 251 -10.28 31.90 24.77
CA GLN A 251 -11.37 32.84 24.52
C GLN A 251 -12.60 32.14 23.92
N VAL A 252 -12.41 31.22 22.97
CA VAL A 252 -13.51 30.43 22.40
C VAL A 252 -14.20 29.59 23.48
N ILE A 253 -13.44 28.90 24.35
CA ILE A 253 -13.99 28.12 25.47
C ILE A 253 -14.86 29.01 26.38
N ASN A 254 -14.34 30.19 26.73
CA ASN A 254 -15.06 31.16 27.56
C ASN A 254 -16.35 31.66 26.89
N ASN A 255 -16.29 32.00 25.60
CA ASN A 255 -17.45 32.49 24.84
C ASN A 255 -18.55 31.43 24.67
N LEU A 256 -18.18 30.15 24.66
CA LEU A 256 -19.13 29.03 24.62
C LEU A 256 -19.77 28.74 25.99
N GLY A 257 -19.40 29.47 27.04
CA GLY A 257 -19.91 29.25 28.39
C GLY A 257 -19.45 27.92 29.01
N ILE A 258 -18.34 27.36 28.53
CA ILE A 258 -17.80 26.08 29.00
C ILE A 258 -16.84 26.36 30.16
N SER A 259 -17.09 25.76 31.32
CA SER A 259 -16.17 25.82 32.47
C SER A 259 -15.08 24.76 32.38
N LEU A 260 -13.83 25.20 32.49
CA LEU A 260 -12.64 24.37 32.71
C LEU A 260 -12.18 24.38 34.18
N GLU A 261 -12.98 24.91 35.12
CA GLU A 261 -12.55 25.14 36.52
C GLU A 261 -11.97 23.91 37.23
N ASN A 262 -12.35 22.71 36.79
CA ASN A 262 -11.87 21.44 37.36
C ASN A 262 -10.91 20.66 36.44
N VAL A 263 -10.35 21.30 35.42
CA VAL A 263 -9.39 20.70 34.49
C VAL A 263 -8.06 21.45 34.59
N PRO A 264 -7.05 20.87 35.26
CA PRO A 264 -5.74 21.51 35.37
C PRO A 264 -5.20 21.88 33.99
N THR A 265 -4.87 23.15 33.80
CA THR A 265 -4.41 23.69 32.51
C THR A 265 -3.06 24.36 32.68
N TYR A 266 -2.14 24.05 31.77
CA TYR A 266 -0.75 24.49 31.82
C TYR A 266 -0.33 25.15 30.51
N SER A 267 0.60 26.09 30.59
CA SER A 267 1.11 26.79 29.40
C SER A 267 1.90 25.88 28.47
N THR A 268 2.60 24.88 29.03
CA THR A 268 3.47 23.96 28.28
C THR A 268 3.37 22.55 28.84
N LEU A 269 3.65 21.55 27.99
CA LEU A 269 3.77 20.15 28.40
C LEU A 269 4.81 19.98 29.52
N LYS A 270 5.95 20.68 29.42
CA LYS A 270 7.01 20.67 30.45
C LYS A 270 6.49 21.11 31.82
N GLN A 271 5.69 22.19 31.87
CA GLN A 271 5.10 22.68 33.12
C GLN A 271 4.14 21.66 33.73
N ALA A 272 3.31 21.02 32.89
CA ALA A 272 2.36 20.01 33.32
C ALA A 272 3.07 18.77 33.91
N LEU A 273 4.07 18.24 33.20
CA LEU A 273 4.87 17.10 33.66
C LEU A 273 5.59 17.42 34.98
N SER A 274 6.14 18.62 35.13
CA SER A 274 6.77 19.07 36.37
C SER A 274 5.80 19.08 37.55
N LYS A 275 4.54 19.47 37.34
CA LYS A 275 3.49 19.45 38.38
C LYS A 275 3.06 18.04 38.77
N LEU A 276 3.25 17.06 37.88
CA LEU A 276 3.04 15.64 38.13
C LEU A 276 4.26 14.96 38.77
N GLY A 277 5.28 15.73 39.19
CA GLY A 277 6.47 15.20 39.88
C GLY A 277 7.59 14.72 38.96
N LEU A 278 7.49 14.97 37.64
CA LEU A 278 8.54 14.62 36.68
C LEU A 278 9.52 15.78 36.52
N SER A 279 10.76 15.59 36.98
CA SER A 279 11.84 16.55 36.75
C SER A 279 12.35 16.44 35.30
N VAL A 280 12.00 17.41 34.45
CA VAL A 280 12.56 17.51 33.09
C VAL A 280 13.80 18.39 33.15
N SER A 281 14.97 17.76 33.27
CA SER A 281 16.27 18.44 33.14
C SER A 281 16.37 19.05 31.74
N SER A 282 16.66 20.36 31.68
CA SER A 282 16.99 21.06 30.43
C SER A 282 18.35 20.65 29.90
#